data_AF-A0A7Y5G0Q7-F1
#
_entry.id   AF-A0A7Y5G0Q7-F1
#
_cell.length_a   1.000
_cell.length_b   1.000
_cell.length_c   1.000
_cell.angle_alpha   90.00
_cell.angle_beta   90.00
_cell.angle_gamma   90.00
#
_symmetry.space_group_name_H-M   'P 1'
#
loop_
_entity.id
_entity.type
_entity.pdbx_description
1 polymer ?
#
loop_
_entity_poly.entity_id
_entity_poly.type
_entity_poly.pdbx_seq_one_letter_code
_entity_poly.pdbx_strand_id
1 'polypeptide(L)'
;MKRATVVLLGIIFSFLGSKALAHPGSGIVVDKQGNVYFVDTGSGVWKLTQDSTLARLSGPAYHWMAIDPDGRFKNVTLPHFSSGGATVTRIGTNPSILLSSDFPIAVGREGTLFYPWIRDGNRLQVFRLDTSGTTTVFATLPPTTENKPPRWVNGAVVGPDGSFYYTEDGAVRKIGLRGEGANPTSR
;
A
#
# COMPACT_ATOMS: atom_id res chain seq x y z
N MET A 1 -9.79 -53.74 6.33
CA MET A 1 -10.90 -52.76 6.50
C MET A 1 -10.48 -51.48 7.23
N LYS A 2 -9.89 -51.54 8.44
CA LYS A 2 -9.51 -50.32 9.20
C LYS A 2 -8.56 -49.32 8.48
N ARG A 3 -7.59 -49.81 7.68
CA ARG A 3 -6.62 -48.95 6.97
C ARG A 3 -7.24 -48.18 5.79
N ALA A 4 -8.17 -48.79 5.07
CA ALA A 4 -8.86 -48.13 3.96
C ALA A 4 -9.79 -47.00 4.45
N THR A 5 -10.44 -47.18 5.60
CA THR A 5 -11.29 -46.16 6.22
C THR A 5 -10.48 -44.95 6.69
N VAL A 6 -9.27 -45.16 7.25
CA VAL A 6 -8.39 -44.06 7.68
C VAL A 6 -7.87 -43.25 6.50
N VAL A 7 -7.48 -43.92 5.40
CA VAL A 7 -7.04 -43.24 4.16
C VAL A 7 -8.19 -42.46 3.52
N LEU A 8 -9.39 -43.04 3.47
CA LEU A 8 -10.56 -42.38 2.90
C LEU A 8 -11.00 -41.16 3.74
N LEU A 9 -10.97 -41.25 5.07
CA LEU A 9 -11.24 -40.12 5.96
C LEU A 9 -10.19 -39.00 5.82
N GLY A 10 -8.91 -39.36 5.67
CA GLY A 10 -7.84 -38.40 5.41
C GLY A 10 -8.04 -37.64 4.09
N ILE A 11 -8.43 -38.35 3.02
CA ILE A 11 -8.75 -37.74 1.72
C ILE A 11 -9.96 -36.82 1.83
N ILE A 12 -11.03 -37.23 2.53
CA ILE A 12 -12.24 -36.41 2.71
C ILE A 12 -11.94 -35.12 3.49
N PHE A 13 -11.12 -35.19 4.56
CA PHE A 13 -10.70 -34.00 5.31
C PHE A 13 -9.76 -33.09 4.51
N SER A 14 -9.03 -33.62 3.54
CA SER A 14 -8.15 -32.82 2.66
C SER A 14 -8.92 -31.90 1.70
N PHE A 15 -10.21 -32.17 1.46
CA PHE A 15 -11.08 -31.37 0.59
C PHE A 15 -12.01 -30.40 1.34
N LEU A 16 -11.97 -30.40 2.67
CA LEU A 16 -12.70 -29.44 3.51
C LEU A 16 -11.86 -28.17 3.66
N GLY A 17 -11.71 -27.43 2.56
CA GLY A 17 -11.12 -26.09 2.60
C GLY A 17 -12.02 -25.13 3.38
N SER A 18 -11.56 -24.67 4.53
CA SER A 18 -12.22 -23.61 5.31
C SER A 18 -12.25 -22.32 4.48
N LYS A 19 -13.44 -21.79 4.19
CA LYS A 19 -13.54 -20.43 3.65
C LYS A 19 -13.09 -19.45 4.72
N ALA A 20 -11.94 -18.81 4.51
CA ALA A 20 -11.55 -17.66 5.32
C ALA A 20 -12.34 -16.44 4.84
N LEU A 21 -13.14 -15.85 5.72
CA LEU A 21 -13.77 -14.56 5.46
C LEU A 21 -12.74 -13.47 5.78
N ALA A 22 -12.32 -12.72 4.77
CA ALA A 22 -11.42 -11.58 4.93
C ALA A 22 -12.10 -10.32 4.35
N HIS A 23 -11.82 -9.17 4.95
CA HIS A 23 -12.22 -7.87 4.42
C HIS A 23 -10.96 -7.18 3.86
N PRO A 24 -10.47 -7.59 2.67
CA PRO A 24 -9.16 -7.13 2.20
C PRO A 24 -9.16 -5.60 2.05
N GLY A 25 -8.12 -4.97 2.58
CA GLY A 25 -7.84 -3.59 2.26
C GLY A 25 -7.24 -3.44 0.86
N SER A 26 -6.93 -2.21 0.52
CA SER A 26 -6.27 -1.81 -0.70
C SER A 26 -4.76 -2.05 -0.61
N GLY A 27 -4.31 -3.18 -1.13
CA GLY A 27 -2.89 -3.46 -1.29
C GLY A 27 -2.57 -4.92 -1.02
N ILE A 28 -1.96 -5.55 -2.01
CA ILE A 28 -1.32 -6.86 -1.91
C ILE A 28 0.10 -6.64 -2.41
N VAL A 29 1.08 -7.01 -1.59
CA VAL A 29 2.49 -6.79 -1.91
C VAL A 29 3.26 -8.09 -1.77
N VAL A 30 4.34 -8.22 -2.52
CA VAL A 30 5.15 -9.45 -2.58
C VAL A 30 6.59 -9.10 -2.27
N ASP A 31 7.23 -9.84 -1.37
CA ASP A 31 8.66 -9.67 -1.08
C ASP A 31 9.56 -10.39 -2.09
N LYS A 32 10.88 -10.25 -1.92
CA LYS A 32 11.87 -10.86 -2.81
C LYS A 32 11.90 -12.40 -2.75
N GLN A 33 11.34 -12.98 -1.69
CA GLN A 33 11.23 -14.43 -1.49
C GLN A 33 9.89 -14.96 -2.02
N GLY A 34 9.05 -14.11 -2.61
CA GLY A 34 7.73 -14.49 -3.11
C GLY A 34 6.68 -14.68 -2.01
N ASN A 35 6.93 -14.22 -0.79
CA ASN A 35 5.88 -14.17 0.22
C ASN A 35 4.93 -13.03 -0.09
N VAL A 36 3.63 -13.32 0.01
CA VAL A 36 2.55 -12.36 -0.20
C VAL A 36 2.15 -11.76 1.14
N TYR A 37 1.98 -10.45 1.17
CA TYR A 37 1.44 -9.71 2.30
C TYR A 37 0.15 -9.04 1.85
N PHE A 38 -0.84 -9.00 2.73
CA PHE A 38 -2.08 -8.28 2.52
C PHE A 38 -2.63 -7.80 3.87
N VAL A 39 -3.46 -6.76 3.83
CA VAL A 39 -4.20 -6.30 5.01
C VAL A 39 -5.64 -6.79 4.91
N ASP A 40 -6.14 -7.34 6.00
CA ASP A 40 -7.57 -7.56 6.25
C ASP A 40 -8.02 -6.44 7.19
N THR A 41 -8.87 -5.54 6.75
CA THR A 41 -9.29 -4.38 7.55
C THR A 41 -10.15 -4.77 8.76
N GLY A 42 -10.56 -6.04 8.88
CA GLY A 42 -11.15 -6.58 10.11
C GLY A 42 -10.11 -7.18 11.08
N SER A 43 -8.96 -7.63 10.58
CA SER A 43 -8.05 -8.50 11.33
C SER A 43 -6.59 -8.04 11.37
N GLY A 44 -6.15 -7.06 10.58
CA GLY A 44 -4.75 -6.63 10.52
C GLY A 44 -3.98 -7.23 9.34
N VAL A 45 -2.66 -7.31 9.46
CA VAL A 45 -1.80 -7.74 8.36
C VAL A 45 -1.54 -9.24 8.39
N TRP A 46 -1.52 -9.83 7.21
CA TRP A 46 -1.26 -11.24 7.00
C TRP A 46 -0.05 -11.44 6.08
N LYS A 47 0.68 -12.53 6.31
CA LYS A 47 1.74 -13.04 5.47
C LYS A 47 1.36 -14.44 5.00
N LEU A 48 1.35 -14.66 3.69
CA LEU A 48 1.23 -15.96 3.04
C LEU A 48 2.60 -16.31 2.44
N THR A 49 3.18 -17.41 2.86
CA THR A 49 4.45 -17.90 2.35
C THR A 49 4.26 -18.79 1.11
N GLN A 50 5.35 -19.07 0.40
CA GLN A 50 5.31 -19.92 -0.80
C GLN A 50 4.87 -21.37 -0.52
N ASP A 51 5.12 -21.87 0.70
CA ASP A 51 4.63 -23.16 1.21
C ASP A 51 3.17 -23.11 1.69
N SER A 52 2.43 -22.03 1.34
CA SER A 52 1.03 -21.82 1.71
C SER A 52 0.76 -21.66 3.21
N THR A 53 1.78 -21.32 3.99
CA THR A 53 1.62 -21.02 5.42
C THR A 53 1.10 -19.59 5.56
N LEU A 54 -0.08 -19.45 6.19
CA LEU A 54 -0.71 -18.17 6.49
C LEU A 54 -0.46 -17.78 7.96
N ALA A 55 0.16 -16.63 8.19
CA ALA A 55 0.44 -16.11 9.52
C ALA A 55 -0.03 -14.66 9.65
N ARG A 56 -0.67 -14.35 10.77
CA ARG A 56 -1.03 -12.98 11.14
C ARG A 56 0.18 -12.26 11.70
N LEU A 57 0.44 -11.05 11.22
CA LEU A 57 1.48 -10.17 11.74
C LEU A 57 0.88 -9.17 12.74
N SER A 58 1.71 -8.72 13.67
CA SER A 58 1.39 -7.57 14.53
C SER A 58 1.31 -6.31 13.66
N GLY A 59 0.13 -5.71 13.56
CA GLY A 59 -0.10 -4.49 12.79
C GLY A 59 -1.58 -4.08 12.77
N PRO A 60 -1.89 -2.78 12.53
CA PRO A 60 -3.26 -2.32 12.45
C PRO A 60 -3.98 -2.81 11.19
N ALA A 61 -5.31 -2.83 11.26
CA ALA A 61 -6.20 -3.22 10.18
C ALA A 61 -6.53 -2.03 9.25
N TYR A 62 -5.50 -1.32 8.80
CA TYR A 62 -5.64 -0.14 7.95
C TYR A 62 -6.02 -0.47 6.51
N HIS A 63 -6.41 0.55 5.74
CA HIS A 63 -6.92 0.36 4.39
C HIS A 63 -5.84 0.21 3.33
N TRP A 64 -4.64 0.76 3.52
CA TRP A 64 -3.62 0.82 2.46
C TRP A 64 -2.30 0.19 2.89
N MET A 65 -1.57 -0.37 1.93
CA MET A 65 -0.27 -0.99 2.20
C MET A 65 0.73 -0.81 1.05
N ALA A 66 2.01 -0.61 1.42
CA ALA A 66 3.16 -0.67 0.52
C ALA A 66 4.30 -1.48 1.16
N ILE A 67 5.22 -1.98 0.34
CA ILE A 67 6.39 -2.74 0.79
C ILE A 67 7.67 -1.98 0.47
N ASP A 68 8.57 -1.92 1.45
CA ASP A 68 9.98 -1.65 1.22
C ASP A 68 10.75 -2.97 1.37
N PRO A 69 11.12 -3.61 0.25
CA PRO A 69 11.64 -4.98 0.26
C PRO A 69 13.06 -5.09 0.82
N ASP A 70 13.74 -3.97 1.10
CA ASP A 70 15.06 -3.96 1.72
C ASP A 70 15.06 -3.40 3.15
N GLY A 71 13.87 -3.07 3.70
CA GLY A 71 13.75 -2.61 5.08
C GLY A 71 14.48 -1.30 5.40
N ARG A 72 14.69 -0.44 4.40
CA ARG A 72 15.26 0.91 4.54
C ARG A 72 14.43 1.79 5.49
N PHE A 73 13.11 1.60 5.53
CA PHE A 73 12.23 2.36 6.42
C PHE A 73 12.29 1.94 7.89
N LYS A 74 13.02 0.89 8.28
CA LYS A 74 13.00 0.35 9.66
C LYS A 74 13.22 1.38 10.77
N ASN A 75 14.01 2.43 10.52
CA ASN A 75 14.37 3.48 11.48
C ASN A 75 13.97 4.88 11.00
N VAL A 76 13.17 4.99 9.94
CA VAL A 76 12.73 6.29 9.41
C VAL A 76 11.54 6.78 10.22
N THR A 77 11.61 8.04 10.66
CA THR A 77 10.46 8.75 11.22
C THR A 77 9.41 8.93 10.13
N LEU A 78 8.24 8.33 10.32
CA LEU A 78 7.15 8.39 9.35
C LEU A 78 6.42 9.73 9.45
N PRO A 79 5.69 10.14 8.39
CA PRO A 79 4.98 11.40 8.39
C PRO A 79 3.93 11.46 9.50
N HIS A 80 3.86 12.60 10.17
CA HIS A 80 2.80 12.92 11.12
C HIS A 80 1.77 13.83 10.44
N PHE A 81 0.49 13.56 10.68
CA PHE A 81 -0.62 14.29 10.07
C PHE A 81 -1.41 15.02 11.15
N SER A 82 -1.54 16.33 11.01
CA SER A 82 -2.11 17.22 12.03
C SER A 82 -3.65 17.16 12.12
N SER A 83 -4.33 16.50 11.19
CA SER A 83 -5.80 16.45 11.13
C SER A 83 -6.31 15.08 10.64
N GLY A 84 -7.53 14.73 11.06
CA GLY A 84 -8.29 13.61 10.51
C GLY A 84 -7.91 12.20 11.01
N GLY A 85 -7.02 12.07 12.00
CA GLY A 85 -6.61 10.76 12.52
C GLY A 85 -5.74 9.94 11.54
N ALA A 86 -5.35 10.54 10.42
CA ALA A 86 -4.58 9.84 9.41
C ALA A 86 -3.20 9.44 9.92
N THR A 87 -2.81 8.20 9.67
CA THR A 87 -1.59 7.62 10.21
C THR A 87 -0.92 6.74 9.16
N VAL A 88 0.40 6.88 9.04
CA VAL A 88 1.25 5.90 8.37
C VAL A 88 2.07 5.19 9.43
N THR A 89 1.96 3.87 9.50
CA THR A 89 2.75 3.04 10.41
C THR A 89 3.60 2.04 9.65
N ARG A 90 4.54 1.43 10.36
CA ARG A 90 5.44 0.41 9.85
C ARG A 90 5.38 -0.83 10.73
N ILE A 91 5.41 -1.98 10.08
CA ILE A 91 5.66 -3.27 10.72
C ILE A 91 6.80 -4.00 9.98
N GLY A 92 7.50 -4.89 10.69
CA GLY A 92 8.62 -5.64 10.11
C GLY A 92 9.87 -4.80 9.86
N THR A 93 11.01 -5.48 9.74
CA THR A 93 12.33 -4.87 9.60
C THR A 93 13.03 -5.22 8.29
N ASN A 94 12.69 -6.36 7.67
CA ASN A 94 13.14 -6.77 6.33
C ASN A 94 12.24 -7.91 5.81
N PRO A 95 11.23 -7.63 4.96
CA PRO A 95 10.87 -6.31 4.46
C PRO A 95 10.26 -5.41 5.55
N SER A 96 10.21 -4.11 5.29
CA SER A 96 9.32 -3.19 6.02
C SER A 96 7.99 -3.08 5.27
N ILE A 97 6.90 -3.29 6.00
CA ILE A 97 5.54 -3.11 5.49
C ILE A 97 5.03 -1.79 6.04
N LEU A 98 4.66 -0.88 5.14
CA LEU A 98 4.08 0.41 5.46
C LEU A 98 2.57 0.32 5.29
N LEU A 99 1.84 0.85 6.26
CA LEU A 99 0.37 0.82 6.31
C LEU A 99 -0.13 2.24 6.44
N SER A 100 -1.18 2.59 5.69
CA SER A 100 -1.82 3.91 5.76
C SER A 100 -3.30 3.75 6.04
N SER A 101 -3.80 4.52 7.02
CA SER A 101 -5.20 4.46 7.43
C SER A 101 -6.14 4.88 6.32
N ASP A 102 -5.91 6.02 5.64
CA ASP A 102 -6.96 6.67 4.84
C ASP A 102 -6.63 6.82 3.37
N PHE A 103 -5.34 6.82 3.01
CA PHE A 103 -4.91 7.19 1.67
C PHE A 103 -3.86 6.23 1.07
N PRO A 104 -3.82 6.11 -0.27
CA PRO A 104 -2.86 5.25 -0.93
C PRO A 104 -1.43 5.72 -0.71
N ILE A 105 -0.55 4.74 -0.53
CA ILE A 105 0.88 4.95 -0.39
C ILE A 105 1.61 4.04 -1.38
N ALA A 106 2.76 4.50 -1.85
CA ALA A 106 3.61 3.71 -2.73
C ALA A 106 5.07 3.87 -2.37
N VAL A 107 5.85 2.80 -2.47
CA VAL A 107 7.30 2.84 -2.28
C VAL A 107 7.97 2.61 -3.63
N GLY A 108 8.79 3.57 -4.05
CA GLY A 108 9.63 3.41 -5.25
C GLY A 108 10.85 2.53 -4.98
N ARG A 109 11.49 2.03 -6.05
CA ARG A 109 12.68 1.15 -5.96
C ARG A 109 13.81 1.73 -5.11
N GLU A 110 13.97 3.04 -5.13
CA GLU A 110 15.00 3.77 -4.38
C GLU A 110 14.68 3.92 -2.87
N GLY A 111 13.59 3.32 -2.37
CA GLY A 111 13.19 3.47 -0.98
C GLY A 111 12.58 4.82 -0.66
N THR A 112 11.95 5.48 -1.64
CA THR A 112 11.18 6.71 -1.41
C THR A 112 9.71 6.36 -1.23
N LEU A 113 9.10 6.82 -0.14
CA LEU A 113 7.67 6.71 0.13
C LEU A 113 6.95 7.90 -0.51
N PHE A 114 5.93 7.62 -1.31
CA PHE A 114 5.04 8.61 -1.89
C PHE A 114 3.65 8.52 -1.26
N TYR A 115 3.06 9.66 -0.95
CA TYR A 115 1.72 9.74 -0.37
C TYR A 115 1.02 11.05 -0.72
N PRO A 116 -0.30 11.04 -1.01
CA PRO A 116 -1.08 12.25 -1.21
C PRO A 116 -1.47 12.87 0.13
N TRP A 117 -1.39 14.21 0.22
CA TRP A 117 -1.88 14.93 1.40
C TRP A 117 -2.24 16.38 1.07
N ILE A 118 -3.10 16.98 1.89
CA ILE A 118 -3.42 18.41 1.86
C ILE A 118 -2.79 19.06 3.09
N ARG A 119 -1.85 19.99 2.89
CA ARG A 119 -1.35 20.84 3.99
C ARG A 119 -2.19 22.12 4.06
N ASP A 120 -2.76 22.40 5.24
CA ASP A 120 -3.37 23.69 5.62
C ASP A 120 -4.38 24.28 4.61
N GLY A 121 -5.27 23.45 4.06
CA GLY A 121 -6.30 23.90 3.10
C GLY A 121 -5.79 24.21 1.69
N ASN A 122 -4.54 23.85 1.40
CA ASN A 122 -3.95 23.99 0.06
C ASN A 122 -4.49 22.92 -0.90
N ARG A 123 -4.04 22.95 -2.16
CA ARG A 123 -4.34 21.90 -3.16
C ARG A 123 -3.81 20.54 -2.72
N LEU A 124 -4.42 19.46 -3.23
CA LEU A 124 -3.90 18.11 -3.04
C LEU A 124 -2.50 18.00 -3.63
N GLN A 125 -1.55 17.51 -2.84
CA GLN A 125 -0.16 17.34 -3.24
C GLN A 125 0.25 15.89 -3.07
N VAL A 126 1.17 15.42 -3.91
CA VAL A 126 1.93 14.20 -3.65
C VAL A 126 3.22 14.60 -2.96
N PHE A 127 3.45 14.04 -1.77
CA PHE A 127 4.69 14.17 -1.03
C PHE A 127 5.58 12.97 -1.30
N ARG A 128 6.89 13.19 -1.15
CA ARG A 128 7.88 12.13 -1.09
C ARG A 128 8.67 12.22 0.21
N LEU A 129 8.86 11.08 0.86
CA LEU A 129 9.69 10.89 2.04
C LEU A 129 10.85 9.96 1.67
N ASP A 130 12.07 10.43 1.87
CA ASP A 130 13.26 9.59 1.69
C ASP A 130 13.66 8.86 2.98
N THR A 131 14.68 8.00 2.87
CA THR A 131 15.18 7.19 3.99
C THR A 131 16.00 7.99 5.01
N SER A 132 16.28 9.26 4.76
CA SER A 132 16.88 10.18 5.73
C SER A 132 15.83 10.80 6.67
N GLY A 133 14.54 10.64 6.35
CA GLY A 133 13.44 11.31 7.07
C GLY A 133 13.01 12.62 6.43
N THR A 134 13.58 13.00 5.28
CA THR A 134 13.29 14.27 4.62
C THR A 134 12.02 14.15 3.79
N THR A 135 11.03 15.01 4.08
CA THR A 135 9.78 15.11 3.32
C THR A 135 9.80 16.32 2.41
N THR A 136 9.51 16.13 1.11
CA THR A 136 9.38 17.21 0.13
C THR A 136 8.10 17.05 -0.71
N VAL A 137 7.61 18.16 -1.27
CA VAL A 137 6.52 18.10 -2.27
C VAL A 137 7.12 17.51 -3.56
N PHE A 138 6.53 16.41 -4.04
CA PHE A 138 6.87 15.82 -5.33
C PHE A 138 6.10 16.48 -6.47
N ALA A 139 4.79 16.69 -6.26
CA ALA A 139 3.92 17.34 -7.22
C ALA A 139 2.71 17.97 -6.53
N THR A 140 2.14 18.99 -7.16
CA THR A 140 0.83 19.54 -6.78
C THR A 140 -0.17 19.16 -7.86
N LEU A 141 -1.27 18.50 -7.49
CA LEU A 141 -2.27 18.09 -8.46
C LEU A 141 -3.05 19.30 -9.01
N PRO A 142 -3.63 19.19 -10.21
CA PRO A 142 -4.52 20.21 -10.74
C PRO A 142 -5.67 20.50 -9.78
N PRO A 143 -6.14 21.77 -9.70
CA PRO A 143 -7.28 22.12 -8.84
C PRO A 143 -8.60 21.49 -9.30
N THR A 144 -8.66 21.09 -10.57
CA THR A 144 -9.79 20.38 -11.16
C THR A 144 -9.29 19.25 -12.05
N THR A 145 -9.96 18.12 -11.96
CA THR A 145 -9.82 16.97 -12.83
C THR A 145 -11.21 16.59 -13.33
N GLU A 146 -11.34 16.34 -14.65
CA GLU A 146 -12.65 16.03 -15.27
C GLU A 146 -13.77 17.05 -14.96
N ASN A 147 -13.42 18.35 -14.97
CA ASN A 147 -14.31 19.49 -14.68
C ASN A 147 -14.85 19.55 -13.23
N LYS A 148 -14.25 18.83 -12.28
CA LYS A 148 -14.60 18.88 -10.86
C LYS A 148 -13.34 18.95 -9.99
N PRO A 149 -13.40 19.46 -8.76
CA PRO A 149 -12.26 19.33 -7.85
C PRO A 149 -11.95 17.85 -7.61
N PRO A 150 -10.67 17.43 -7.65
CA PRO A 150 -10.30 16.06 -7.34
C PRO A 150 -10.74 15.77 -5.90
N ARG A 151 -11.55 14.73 -5.71
CA ARG A 151 -12.03 14.34 -4.38
C ARG A 151 -10.90 13.78 -3.53
N TRP A 152 -10.24 12.77 -4.05
CA TRP A 152 -9.07 12.12 -3.46
C TRP A 152 -8.38 11.22 -4.48
N VAL A 153 -7.21 10.70 -4.12
CA VAL A 153 -6.55 9.64 -4.88
C VAL A 153 -7.06 8.28 -4.39
N ASN A 154 -7.50 7.44 -5.32
CA ASN A 154 -8.11 6.11 -5.06
C ASN A 154 -7.12 4.94 -5.18
N GLY A 155 -5.84 5.21 -5.42
CA GLY A 155 -4.82 4.20 -5.65
C GLY A 155 -3.52 4.84 -6.14
N ALA A 156 -2.38 4.25 -5.79
CA ALA A 156 -1.08 4.77 -6.18
C ALA A 156 -0.04 3.66 -6.38
N VAL A 157 0.85 3.84 -7.34
CA VAL A 157 2.01 2.96 -7.58
C VAL A 157 3.15 3.77 -8.19
N VAL A 158 4.38 3.39 -7.91
CA VAL A 158 5.58 3.94 -8.56
C VAL A 158 6.06 2.96 -9.62
N GLY A 159 6.17 3.41 -10.86
CA GLY A 159 6.68 2.62 -11.97
C GLY A 159 8.20 2.41 -11.89
N PRO A 160 8.76 1.46 -12.66
CA PRO A 160 10.21 1.23 -12.73
C PRO A 160 11.01 2.44 -13.24
N ASP A 161 10.37 3.33 -14.00
CA ASP A 161 10.92 4.61 -14.46
C ASP A 161 10.90 5.70 -13.37
N GLY A 162 10.41 5.36 -12.18
CA GLY A 162 10.23 6.28 -11.06
C GLY A 162 9.07 7.25 -11.22
N SER A 163 8.24 7.09 -12.26
CA SER A 163 7.01 7.85 -12.40
C SER A 163 5.97 7.39 -11.38
N PHE A 164 5.21 8.33 -10.84
CA PHE A 164 4.11 8.06 -9.93
C PHE A 164 2.80 7.96 -10.73
N TYR A 165 2.14 6.82 -10.65
CA TYR A 165 0.82 6.60 -11.22
C TYR A 165 -0.22 6.61 -10.12
N TYR A 166 -1.35 7.23 -10.39
CA TYR A 166 -2.45 7.27 -9.46
C TYR A 166 -3.80 7.17 -10.16
N THR A 167 -4.80 6.67 -9.44
CA THR A 167 -6.18 6.66 -9.91
C THR A 167 -6.98 7.72 -9.20
N GLU A 168 -7.82 8.42 -9.94
CA GLU A 168 -8.83 9.35 -9.44
C GLU A 168 -10.11 9.13 -10.24
N ASP A 169 -11.27 9.17 -9.60
CA ASP A 169 -12.59 9.00 -10.23
C ASP A 169 -12.60 7.96 -11.38
N GLY A 170 -12.62 8.40 -12.65
CA GLY A 170 -12.63 7.56 -13.85
C GLY A 170 -11.30 7.42 -14.59
N ALA A 171 -10.19 7.92 -14.05
CA ALA A 171 -8.91 8.02 -14.77
C ALA A 171 -7.72 7.40 -14.02
N VAL A 172 -6.76 6.92 -14.82
CA VAL A 172 -5.38 6.68 -14.39
C VAL A 172 -4.53 7.86 -14.86
N ARG A 173 -3.78 8.45 -13.95
CA ARG A 173 -2.90 9.60 -14.20
C ARG A 173 -1.45 9.20 -13.98
N LYS A 174 -0.55 9.95 -14.62
CA LYS A 174 0.90 9.79 -14.50
C LYS A 174 1.53 11.13 -14.12
N ILE A 175 2.43 11.09 -13.15
CA ILE A 175 3.37 12.15 -12.84
C ILE A 175 4.76 11.59 -13.13
N GLY A 176 5.51 12.23 -14.02
CA GLY A 176 6.86 11.79 -14.35
C GLY A 176 7.82 11.96 -13.17
N LEU A 177 9.00 11.33 -13.25
CA LEU A 177 9.99 11.27 -12.17
C LEU A 177 10.44 12.65 -11.64
N ARG A 178 10.33 13.72 -12.43
CA ARG A 178 10.70 15.08 -12.02
C ARG A 178 9.48 15.93 -11.61
N GLY A 179 8.32 15.30 -11.42
CA GLY A 179 7.07 15.98 -11.05
C GLY A 179 6.27 16.53 -12.24
N GLU A 180 6.71 16.29 -13.47
CA GLU A 180 6.05 16.72 -14.70
C GLU A 180 4.72 15.98 -14.95
N GLY A 181 3.79 16.62 -15.68
CA GLY A 181 2.47 16.06 -15.97
C GLY A 181 1.40 16.31 -14.90
N ALA A 182 1.78 16.85 -13.74
CA ALA A 182 0.84 17.27 -12.69
C ALA A 182 0.25 18.69 -12.90
N ASN A 183 0.76 19.47 -13.86
CA ASN A 183 0.26 20.81 -14.16
C ASN A 183 -0.71 20.79 -15.35
N PRO A 184 -1.78 21.63 -15.34
CA PRO A 184 -2.65 21.78 -16.49
C PRO A 184 -1.82 22.36 -17.63
N THR A 185 -1.67 21.60 -18.71
CA THR A 185 -1.30 22.19 -19.99
C THR A 185 -2.50 23.04 -20.41
N SER A 186 -2.28 24.35 -20.53
CA SER A 186 -3.25 25.27 -21.14
C SER A 186 -3.59 24.74 -22.53
N ARG A 187 -4.85 24.36 -22.74
CA ARG A 187 -5.46 24.31 -24.06
C ARG A 187 -6.39 25.50 -24.18
#